data_AF-A0A1G1WSE8-F1
#
_entry.id   AF-A0A1G1WSE8-F1
#
_cell.length_a   1.000
_cell.length_b   1.000
_cell.length_c   1.000
_cell.angle_alpha   90.00
_cell.angle_beta   90.00
_cell.angle_gamma   90.00
#
_symmetry.space_group_name_H-M   'P 1'
#
loop_
_entity.id
_entity.type
_entity.pdbx_description
1 polymer ?
#
loop_
_entity_poly.entity_id
_entity_poly.type
_entity_poly.pdbx_seq_one_letter_code
_entity_poly.pdbx_strand_id
1 'polypeptide(L)' 'MENPCIRCGKERIKGSERVVILNATKTKITTYICPDSACQKKVEKQIADKEERKLLLSTRNRNRVGKKSAN' A
#
# COMPACT_ATOMS: atom_id res chain seq x y z
N MET A 1 5.58 -11.53 -20.15
CA MET A 1 4.79 -11.68 -18.91
C MET A 1 3.77 -10.57 -18.94
N GLU A 2 2.53 -10.91 -19.24
CA GLU A 2 1.46 -9.92 -19.31
C GLU A 2 1.02 -9.57 -17.89
N ASN A 3 0.94 -8.27 -17.58
CA ASN A 3 0.44 -7.78 -16.30
C ASN A 3 -0.82 -6.93 -16.51
N PRO A 4 -1.92 -7.53 -16.97
CA PRO A 4 -3.15 -6.79 -17.21
C PRO A 4 -3.78 -6.32 -15.90
N CYS A 5 -4.35 -5.14 -15.94
CA CYS A 5 -5.08 -4.59 -14.82
C CYS A 5 -6.37 -5.38 -14.59
N ILE A 6 -6.52 -5.99 -13.42
CA ILE A 6 -7.72 -6.77 -13.06
C ILE A 6 -9.04 -5.98 -13.07
N ARG A 7 -8.96 -4.64 -13.15
CA ARG A 7 -10.14 -3.75 -13.13
C ARG A 7 -10.56 -3.26 -14.50
N CYS A 8 -9.61 -2.98 -15.38
CA CYS A 8 -9.89 -2.40 -16.70
C CYS A 8 -9.31 -3.19 -17.86
N GLY A 9 -8.63 -4.32 -17.61
CA GLY A 9 -8.02 -5.19 -18.61
C GLY A 9 -6.74 -4.63 -19.25
N LYS A 10 -6.49 -3.32 -19.20
CA LYS A 10 -5.32 -2.68 -19.83
C LYS A 10 -4.01 -3.12 -19.17
N GLU A 11 -2.96 -3.25 -19.98
CA GLU A 11 -1.64 -3.65 -19.51
C GLU A 11 -1.03 -2.60 -18.58
N ARG A 12 -0.59 -3.02 -17.39
CA ARG A 12 0.02 -2.13 -16.42
C ARG A 12 1.42 -1.73 -16.89
N ILE A 13 1.73 -0.45 -16.73
CA ILE A 13 3.05 0.10 -17.01
C ILE A 13 3.95 0.02 -15.77
N LYS A 14 5.24 -0.17 -16.00
CA LYS A 14 6.25 -0.15 -14.94
C LYS A 14 6.40 1.28 -14.43
N GLY A 15 6.12 1.49 -13.15
CA GLY A 15 6.22 2.80 -12.50
C GLY A 15 7.61 3.02 -11.93
N SER A 16 7.77 2.71 -10.64
CA SER A 16 9.02 2.91 -9.91
C SER A 16 9.65 1.60 -9.46
N GLU A 17 10.98 1.55 -9.47
CA GLU A 17 11.76 0.49 -8.82
C GLU A 17 12.56 1.09 -7.66
N ARG A 18 12.50 0.44 -6.50
CA ARG A 18 13.33 0.82 -5.35
C ARG A 18 13.89 -0.42 -4.68
N VAL A 19 15.13 -0.34 -4.23
CA VAL A 19 15.75 -1.40 -3.42
C VAL A 19 15.59 -1.02 -1.96
N VAL A 20 15.01 -1.91 -1.18
CA VAL A 20 14.89 -1.78 0.27
C VAL A 20 15.71 -2.87 0.95
N ILE A 21 16.35 -2.53 2.06
CA ILE A 21 17.08 -3.50 2.88
C ILE A 21 16.13 -3.99 3.95
N LEU A 22 15.74 -5.27 3.89
CA LEU A 22 14.90 -5.94 4.89
C LEU A 22 15.71 -7.08 5.48
N ASN A 23 15.89 -7.08 6.81
CA ASN A 23 16.61 -8.15 7.54
C ASN A 23 17.99 -8.49 6.91
N ALA A 24 18.81 -7.48 6.65
CA ALA A 24 20.11 -7.58 5.98
C ALA A 24 20.11 -8.09 4.52
N THR A 25 18.93 -8.33 3.93
CA THR A 25 18.79 -8.70 2.51
C THR A 25 18.32 -7.53 1.65
N LYS A 26 18.92 -7.37 0.46
CA LYS A 26 18.50 -6.37 -0.52
C LYS A 26 17.29 -6.90 -1.30
N THR A 27 16.13 -6.31 -1.08
CA THR A 27 14.88 -6.65 -1.78
C THR A 27 14.55 -5.58 -2.81
N LYS A 28 14.37 -5.97 -4.07
CA LYS A 28 13.96 -5.06 -5.15
C LYS A 28 12.43 -5.02 -5.23
N ILE A 29 11.85 -3.86 -4.96
CA ILE A 29 10.40 -3.62 -5.09
C ILE A 29 10.16 -2.89 -6.41
N THR A 30 9.34 -3.50 -7.27
CA THR A 30 8.88 -2.91 -8.53
C THR A 30 7.39 -2.59 -8.42
N THR A 31 7.03 -1.34 -8.65
CA THR A 31 5.64 -0.88 -8.61
C THR A 31 5.10 -0.78 -10.04
N TYR A 32 3.88 -1.28 -10.25
CA TYR A 32 3.19 -1.21 -11.53
C TYR A 32 1.96 -0.32 -11.42
N ILE A 33 1.72 0.51 -12.44
CA ILE A 33 0.67 1.54 -12.47
C ILE A 33 -0.29 1.24 -13.62
N CYS A 34 -1.58 1.49 -13.41
CA CYS A 34 -2.56 1.38 -14.48
C CYS A 34 -2.48 2.63 -15.39
N PRO A 35 -2.38 2.48 -16.73
CA PRO A 35 -2.35 3.64 -17.63
C PRO A 35 -3.69 4.40 -17.69
N ASP A 36 -4.77 3.77 -17.26
CA ASP A 36 -6.09 4.39 -17.21
C ASP A 36 -6.26 5.20 -15.93
N SER A 37 -6.33 6.53 -16.08
CA SER A 37 -6.43 7.47 -14.96
C SER A 37 -7.70 7.30 -14.14
N ALA A 38 -8.84 6.94 -14.75
CA ALA A 38 -10.08 6.69 -14.04
C ALA A 38 -10.00 5.40 -13.21
N CYS A 39 -9.37 4.35 -13.75
CA CYS A 39 -9.09 3.13 -13.04
C CYS A 39 -8.08 3.34 -11.90
N GLN A 40 -7.02 4.10 -12.16
CA GLN A 40 -5.97 4.41 -11.20
C GLN A 40 -6.51 5.20 -10.01
N LYS A 41 -7.33 6.23 -10.25
CA LYS A 41 -8.01 7.00 -9.19
C LYS A 41 -8.86 6.12 -8.25
N LYS A 42 -9.52 5.09 -8.78
CA LYS A 42 -10.27 4.12 -7.94
C LYS A 42 -9.34 3.28 -7.06
N VAL A 43 -8.14 2.97 -7.53
CA VAL A 43 -7.13 2.24 -6.75
C VAL A 43 -6.60 3.14 -5.64
N GLU A 44 -6.23 4.37 -5.99
CA GLU A 44 -5.70 5.37 -5.07
C GLU A 44 -6.69 5.71 -3.96
N LYS A 45 -7.97 5.91 -4.29
CA LYS A 45 -9.02 6.11 -3.28
C LYS A 45 -9.08 4.95 -2.28
N GLN A 46 -9.08 3.71 -2.77
CA GLN A 46 -9.11 2.54 -1.88
C GLN A 46 -7.85 2.39 -1.04
N ILE A 47 -6.69 2.79 -1.57
CA ILE A 47 -5.44 2.81 -0.80
C ILE A 47 -5.55 3.87 0.31
N ALA A 48 -6.03 5.07 0.00
CA ALA A 48 -6.24 6.13 0.98
C ALA A 48 -7.21 5.70 2.09
N ASP A 49 -8.36 5.12 1.74
CA ASP A 49 -9.35 4.62 2.71
C ASP A 49 -8.75 3.53 3.62
N LYS A 50 -7.88 2.66 3.07
CA LYS A 50 -7.18 1.61 3.84
C LYS A 50 -6.13 2.20 4.78
N GLU A 51 -5.35 3.17 4.33
CA GLU A 51 -4.34 3.84 5.14
C GLU A 51 -5.00 4.64 6.28
N GLU A 52 -6.10 5.34 6.01
CA GLU A 52 -6.90 6.00 7.04
C GLU A 52 -7.39 4.99 8.10
N ARG A 53 -7.99 3.88 7.67
CA ARG A 53 -8.42 2.81 8.59
C ARG A 53 -7.24 2.27 9.42
N LYS A 54 -6.08 2.07 8.80
CA LYS A 54 -4.87 1.59 9.48
C LYS A 54 -4.37 2.59 10.51
N LEU A 55 -4.39 3.89 10.20
CA LEU A 55 -4.05 4.96 11.14
C LEU A 55 -4.99 4.93 12.35
N LEU A 56 -6.31 4.86 12.14
CA LEU A 56 -7.31 4.78 13.21
C LEU A 56 -7.14 3.56 14.13
N LEU A 57 -6.77 2.41 13.57
CA LEU A 57 -6.48 1.20 14.36
C LEU A 57 -5.17 1.33 15.16
N SER A 58 -4.15 1.97 14.58
CA SER A 58 -2.86 2.21 15.24
C SER A 58 -2.97 3.16 16.44
N THR A 59 -3.88 4.15 16.38
CA THR A 59 -4.13 5.10 17.47
C THR A 59 -4.92 4.44 18.60
N ARG A 60 -5.94 3.63 18.29
CA ARG A 60 -6.68 2.84 19.29
C ARG A 60 -5.77 1.88 20.07
N ASN A 61 -4.84 1.21 19.41
CA ASN A 61 -3.93 0.28 20.09
C ASN A 61 -2.93 1.01 21.01
N ARG A 62 -2.40 2.17 20.61
CA ARG A 62 -1.53 2.99 21.48
C ARG A 62 -2.22 3.41 22.78
N ASN A 63 -3.48 3.82 22.69
CA ASN A 63 -4.25 4.23 23.88
C ASN A 63 -4.58 3.07 24.84
N ARG A 64 -4.62 1.81 24.34
CA ARG A 64 -4.81 0.62 25.19
C ARG A 64 -3.54 0.19 25.91
N VAL A 65 -2.36 0.36 25.31
CA VAL A 65 -1.08 -0.02 25.92
C VAL A 65 -0.73 0.92 27.08
N GLY A 66 -1.01 2.23 26.94
CA GLY A 66 -0.72 3.22 28.02
C GLY A 66 -1.55 3.04 29.31
N LYS A 67 -2.69 2.34 29.27
CA LYS A 67 -3.54 2.10 30.46
C LYS A 67 -3.18 0.83 31.25
N LYS A 68 -2.26 -0.02 30.76
CA LYS A 68 -1.88 -1.27 31.44
C LYS A 68 -0.66 -1.15 32.38
N SER A 69 0.01 0.00 32.42
CA SER A 69 1.15 0.25 33.32
C SER A 69 0.81 1.09 34.56
N ALA A 70 -0.48 1.27 34.86
CA ALA A 70 -0.95 1.93 36.07
C ALA A 70 -1.97 1.04 36.79
N ASN A 71 -1.53 -0.11 37.29
CA ASN A 71 -2.07 -0.76 38.49
C ASN A 71 -1.05 -1.76 39.03
#